data_AF-A0A4Y7Q0J5-F1
#
_entry.id   AF-A0A4Y7Q0J5-F1
#
_cell.length_a   1.000
_cell.length_b   1.000
_cell.length_c   1.000
_cell.angle_alpha   90.00
_cell.angle_beta   90.00
_cell.angle_gamma   90.00
#
_symmetry.space_group_name_H-M   'P 1'
#
loop_
_entity.id
_entity.type
_entity.pdbx_description
1 polymer ?
#
loop_
_entity_poly.entity_id
_entity_poly.type
_entity_poly.pdbx_seq_one_letter_code
_entity_poly.pdbx_strand_id
1 'polypeptide(L)'
;MPKLSHFYGLSILTAYNPIITQLTSVDLQYSGEYFDVPSLARTLYQATNLQDLSLELRKLKVAEQATRLTSDKMPEPHSFSIKSLKLDIKGDVTMSYDVIRPLCGALSYLSPLKVDISCPLESHYYQDGTVTPYGSEIRICIAESTDIVQLLAKLVQQCSIARSVCIEAPASYFSTYYLGGGNWTWFSSLRYIRFHNCGGLTEEQVKPFAISLLADEAGMNLQSLEFTSCGNISEDFLLNLSDIVGQKLKWSR
;
A
#
# COMPACT_ATOMS: atom_id res chain seq x y z
N MET A 1 38.11 1.06 4.78
CA MET A 1 37.34 -0.18 4.57
C MET A 1 35.97 0.19 4.01
N PRO A 2 35.54 -0.38 2.87
CA PRO A 2 34.20 -0.14 2.34
C PRO A 2 33.15 -0.68 3.33
N LYS A 3 32.15 0.13 3.68
CA LYS A 3 31.03 -0.28 4.52
C LYS A 3 29.97 -0.92 3.64
N LEU A 4 29.54 -2.14 3.97
CA LEU A 4 28.43 -2.78 3.29
C LEU A 4 27.13 -2.08 3.72
N SER A 5 26.59 -1.24 2.84
CA SER A 5 25.34 -0.48 3.11
C SER A 5 24.11 -1.11 2.47
N HIS A 6 24.30 -2.02 1.51
CA HIS A 6 23.22 -2.65 0.76
C HIS A 6 23.36 -4.17 0.80
N PHE A 7 22.28 -4.84 1.16
CA PHE A 7 22.14 -6.29 1.06
C PHE A 7 21.07 -6.65 0.03
N TYR A 8 21.43 -7.54 -0.89
CA TYR A 8 20.50 -8.21 -1.81
C TYR A 8 20.66 -9.72 -1.62
N GLY A 9 19.57 -10.45 -1.41
CA GLY A 9 19.65 -11.88 -1.14
C GLY A 9 18.40 -12.67 -1.48
N LEU A 10 18.63 -13.92 -1.87
CA LEU A 10 17.62 -14.97 -1.92
C LEU A 10 17.57 -15.59 -0.52
N SER A 11 16.59 -15.18 0.30
CA SER A 11 16.38 -15.63 1.69
C SER A 11 17.35 -15.12 2.78
N ILE A 12 17.25 -15.73 3.97
CA ILE A 12 17.38 -15.18 5.34
C ILE A 12 18.67 -14.38 5.60
N LEU A 13 18.48 -13.12 6.04
CA LEU A 13 19.43 -12.44 6.90
C LEU A 13 19.34 -13.05 8.31
N THR A 14 20.37 -13.75 8.76
CA THR A 14 20.39 -14.34 10.10
C THR A 14 20.64 -13.27 11.16
N ALA A 15 19.84 -13.25 12.22
CA ALA A 15 19.87 -12.26 13.32
C ALA A 15 21.20 -12.18 14.12
N TYR A 16 22.22 -12.95 13.73
CA TYR A 16 23.54 -12.96 14.37
C TYR A 16 24.63 -12.31 13.52
N ASN A 17 24.27 -11.63 12.43
CA ASN A 17 25.25 -10.95 11.61
C ASN A 17 25.48 -9.51 12.11
N PRO A 18 26.68 -9.17 12.64
CA PRO A 18 26.97 -7.81 13.12
C PRO A 18 26.84 -6.74 12.02
N ILE A 19 26.86 -7.17 10.75
CA ILE A 19 26.69 -6.31 9.58
C ILE A 19 25.27 -5.74 9.48
N ILE A 20 24.25 -6.37 10.09
CA ILE A 20 22.84 -5.93 10.02
C ILE A 20 22.69 -4.48 10.47
N THR A 21 23.38 -4.10 11.55
CA THR A 21 23.34 -2.73 12.08
C THR A 21 23.90 -1.70 11.10
N GLN A 22 24.68 -2.10 10.09
CA GLN A 22 25.28 -1.19 9.09
C GLN A 22 24.45 -1.11 7.81
N LEU A 23 23.45 -1.97 7.63
CA LEU A 23 22.62 -1.99 6.42
C LEU A 23 21.68 -0.79 6.42
N THR A 24 21.70 -0.06 5.30
CA THR A 24 20.75 1.02 5.01
C THR A 24 19.71 0.60 3.98
N SER A 25 20.04 -0.37 3.13
CA SER A 25 19.12 -0.91 2.12
C SER A 25 19.11 -2.44 2.18
N VAL A 26 17.92 -3.02 2.19
CA VAL A 26 17.70 -4.46 2.22
C VAL A 26 16.68 -4.83 1.15
N ASP A 27 17.10 -5.66 0.20
CA ASP A 27 16.24 -6.23 -0.84
C ASP A 27 16.25 -7.76 -0.71
N LEU A 28 15.10 -8.32 -0.37
CA LEU A 28 14.95 -9.75 -0.10
C LEU A 28 13.92 -10.35 -1.02
N GLN A 29 14.32 -11.43 -1.68
CA GLN A 29 13.44 -12.25 -2.48
C GLN A 29 13.24 -13.62 -1.83
N TYR A 30 11.99 -13.99 -1.64
CA TYR A 30 11.58 -15.28 -1.11
C TYR A 30 10.80 -16.05 -2.17
N SER A 31 11.21 -17.28 -2.47
CA SER A 31 10.48 -18.13 -3.43
C SER A 31 10.43 -19.60 -3.01
N GLY A 32 9.27 -20.24 -3.13
CA GLY A 32 9.11 -21.70 -3.13
C GLY A 32 9.30 -22.44 -1.80
N GLU A 33 9.88 -21.78 -0.78
CA GLU A 33 10.18 -22.35 0.53
C GLU A 33 9.22 -21.82 1.63
N TYR A 34 9.43 -22.32 2.84
CA TYR A 34 8.81 -21.83 4.06
C TYR A 34 9.26 -20.41 4.38
N PHE A 35 8.32 -19.52 4.67
CA PHE A 35 8.61 -18.14 5.03
C PHE A 35 8.53 -17.92 6.54
N ASP A 36 9.69 -17.76 7.18
CA ASP A 36 9.83 -17.50 8.61
C ASP A 36 9.73 -15.99 8.92
N VAL A 37 8.49 -15.51 9.00
CA VAL A 37 8.17 -14.12 9.41
C VAL A 37 8.87 -13.74 10.73
N PRO A 38 8.82 -14.56 11.81
CA PRO A 38 9.51 -14.23 13.06
C PRO A 38 11.00 -13.97 12.91
N SER A 39 11.70 -14.78 12.11
CA SER A 39 13.14 -14.58 11.88
C SER A 39 13.39 -13.30 11.09
N LEU A 40 12.60 -13.01 10.05
CA LEU A 40 12.67 -11.74 9.32
C LEU A 40 12.45 -10.55 10.28
N ALA A 41 11.40 -10.60 11.10
CA ALA A 41 11.05 -9.54 12.03
C ALA A 41 12.21 -9.21 12.97
N ARG A 42 12.80 -10.22 13.62
CA ARG A 42 13.94 -10.03 14.54
C ARG A 42 15.14 -9.40 13.84
N THR A 43 15.45 -9.83 12.63
CA THR A 43 16.54 -9.24 11.85
C THR A 43 16.24 -7.78 11.52
N LEU A 44 15.02 -7.46 11.09
CA LEU A 44 14.63 -6.08 10.79
C LEU A 44 14.68 -5.19 12.04
N TYR A 45 14.27 -5.69 13.22
CA TYR A 45 14.34 -4.94 14.48
C TYR A 45 15.78 -4.59 14.90
N GLN A 46 16.77 -5.37 14.45
CA GLN A 46 18.20 -5.10 14.69
C GLN A 46 18.81 -4.16 13.64
N ALA A 47 18.13 -3.92 12.52
CA ALA A 47 18.61 -3.08 11.42
C ALA A 47 18.37 -1.59 11.71
N THR A 48 19.03 -1.06 12.75
CA THR A 48 18.79 0.30 13.27
C THR A 48 19.14 1.42 12.30
N ASN A 49 19.87 1.14 11.21
CA ASN A 49 20.21 2.11 10.17
C ASN A 49 19.43 1.89 8.87
N LEU A 50 18.44 1.00 8.85
CA LEU A 50 17.62 0.70 7.68
C LEU A 50 16.89 1.97 7.19
N GLN A 51 16.94 2.21 5.89
CA GLN A 51 16.30 3.32 5.20
C GLN A 51 15.37 2.81 4.10
N ASP A 52 15.74 1.72 3.42
CA ASP A 52 15.02 1.19 2.28
C ASP A 52 14.84 -0.32 2.46
N LEU A 53 13.58 -0.78 2.41
CA LEU A 53 13.23 -2.19 2.52
C LEU A 53 12.41 -2.62 1.31
N SER A 54 12.89 -3.64 0.59
CA SER A 54 12.18 -4.28 -0.51
C SER A 54 12.00 -5.76 -0.19
N LEU A 55 10.76 -6.21 -0.22
CA LEU A 55 10.38 -7.60 0.00
C LEU A 55 9.61 -8.10 -1.22
N GLU A 56 10.14 -9.13 -1.87
CA GLU A 56 9.45 -9.84 -2.93
C GLU A 56 9.13 -11.27 -2.48
N LEU A 57 7.85 -11.61 -2.45
CA LEU A 57 7.34 -12.91 -2.00
C LEU A 57 6.73 -13.66 -3.19
N ARG A 58 7.24 -14.84 -3.49
CA ARG A 58 6.79 -15.66 -4.63
C ARG A 58 6.42 -17.07 -4.19
N LYS A 59 5.18 -17.52 -4.39
CA LYS A 59 4.77 -18.93 -4.20
C LYS A 59 5.25 -19.55 -2.85
N LEU A 60 5.07 -18.84 -1.75
CA LEU A 60 5.44 -19.26 -0.39
C LEU A 60 4.53 -20.35 0.19
N LYS A 61 5.11 -21.35 0.85
CA LYS A 61 4.31 -22.29 1.66
C LYS A 61 4.31 -21.86 3.11
N VAL A 62 3.17 -22.02 3.77
CA VAL A 62 3.05 -21.79 5.21
C VAL A 62 3.83 -22.87 5.93
N ALA A 63 4.70 -22.48 6.86
CA ALA A 63 5.31 -23.44 7.76
C ALA A 63 4.26 -23.89 8.78
N GLU A 64 3.93 -25.18 8.81
CA GLU A 64 2.98 -25.77 9.76
C GLU A 64 3.34 -25.49 11.23
N GLN A 65 4.59 -25.09 11.50
CA GLN A 65 5.13 -24.85 12.84
C GLN A 65 5.73 -23.44 13.01
N ALA A 66 5.22 -22.42 12.29
CA ALA A 66 5.70 -21.06 12.48
C ALA A 66 5.55 -20.63 13.96
N THR A 67 6.68 -20.37 14.62
CA THR A 67 6.70 -19.91 16.01
C THR A 67 6.06 -18.53 16.06
N ARG A 68 4.98 -18.34 16.81
CA ARG A 68 4.36 -17.01 16.91
C ARG A 68 5.35 -15.99 17.46
N LEU A 69 5.36 -14.78 16.89
CA LEU A 69 6.04 -13.65 17.50
C LEU A 69 5.37 -13.38 18.86
N THR A 70 6.16 -13.44 19.93
CA THR A 70 5.66 -13.14 21.27
C THR A 70 5.55 -11.62 21.43
N SER A 71 4.43 -11.15 21.99
CA SER A 71 4.09 -9.72 22.05
C SER A 71 5.10 -8.87 22.81
N ASP A 72 5.88 -9.46 23.71
CA ASP A 72 6.92 -8.81 24.53
C ASP A 72 8.12 -8.32 23.71
N LYS A 73 8.30 -8.81 22.47
CA LYS A 73 9.45 -8.48 21.62
C LYS A 73 9.11 -7.60 20.43
N MET A 74 7.85 -7.21 20.26
CA MET A 74 7.44 -6.35 19.16
C MET A 74 7.69 -4.88 19.53
N PRO A 75 8.44 -4.13 18.72
CA PRO A 75 8.54 -2.68 18.90
C PRO A 75 7.17 -2.02 18.76
N GLU A 76 7.05 -0.81 19.31
CA GLU A 76 5.84 0.00 19.18
C GLU A 76 5.54 0.26 17.69
N PRO A 77 4.26 0.20 17.26
CA PRO A 77 3.89 0.53 15.88
C PRO A 77 4.40 1.91 15.46
N HIS A 78 4.92 2.00 14.24
CA HIS A 78 5.43 3.22 13.61
C HIS A 78 6.60 3.91 14.37
N SER A 79 7.27 3.21 15.30
CA SER A 79 8.37 3.77 16.09
C SER A 79 9.67 3.96 15.30
N PHE A 80 9.79 3.39 14.10
CA PHE A 80 11.03 3.40 13.32
C PHE A 80 10.81 3.98 11.91
N SER A 81 11.31 5.20 11.69
CA SER A 81 11.17 5.88 10.40
C SER A 81 12.14 5.34 9.35
N ILE A 82 11.63 5.05 8.16
CA ILE A 82 12.43 4.68 6.99
C ILE A 82 12.02 5.52 5.78
N LYS A 83 12.84 5.54 4.72
CA LYS A 83 12.53 6.28 3.49
C LYS A 83 11.53 5.53 2.62
N SER A 84 11.75 4.23 2.41
CA SER A 84 10.91 3.45 1.50
C SER A 84 10.63 2.03 1.97
N LEU A 85 9.40 1.59 1.73
CA LEU A 85 8.96 0.20 1.86
C LEU A 85 8.37 -0.24 0.53
N LYS A 86 8.92 -1.31 -0.05
CA LYS A 86 8.36 -1.99 -1.21
C LYS A 86 7.98 -3.42 -0.84
N LEU A 87 6.76 -3.82 -1.15
CA LEU A 87 6.25 -5.16 -0.89
C LEU A 87 5.56 -5.69 -2.14
N ASP A 88 6.15 -6.70 -2.77
CA ASP A 88 5.64 -7.34 -3.98
C ASP A 88 5.27 -8.79 -3.70
N ILE A 89 3.98 -9.08 -3.66
CA ILE A 89 3.43 -10.39 -3.30
C ILE A 89 2.87 -11.03 -4.57
N LYS A 90 3.55 -12.07 -5.03
CA LYS A 90 3.21 -12.85 -6.22
C LYS A 90 2.84 -14.27 -5.78
N GLY A 91 1.56 -14.58 -5.73
CA GLY A 91 1.12 -15.89 -5.26
C GLY A 91 -0.37 -16.09 -5.40
N ASP A 92 -0.79 -17.31 -5.04
CA ASP A 92 -2.19 -17.69 -4.95
C ASP A 92 -2.83 -17.14 -3.66
N VAL A 93 -4.16 -17.02 -3.66
CA VAL A 93 -5.02 -16.49 -2.59
C VAL A 93 -4.78 -17.19 -1.24
N THR A 94 -4.40 -18.47 -1.30
CA THR A 94 -4.07 -19.32 -0.14
C THR A 94 -2.86 -18.84 0.66
N MET A 95 -1.97 -18.02 0.07
CA MET A 95 -0.84 -17.41 0.78
C MET A 95 -1.28 -16.45 1.88
N SER A 96 -2.49 -15.93 1.74
CA SER A 96 -2.75 -14.60 2.23
C SER A 96 -2.77 -14.57 3.76
N TYR A 97 -3.44 -15.51 4.44
CA TYR A 97 -3.70 -15.36 5.87
C TYR A 97 -2.52 -15.66 6.75
N ASP A 98 -1.88 -16.78 6.50
CA ASP A 98 -0.85 -17.26 7.41
C ASP A 98 0.49 -16.57 7.17
N VAL A 99 0.67 -15.89 6.03
CA VAL A 99 1.91 -15.16 5.71
C VAL A 99 1.72 -13.65 5.76
N ILE A 100 0.71 -13.10 5.08
CA ILE A 100 0.60 -11.64 4.91
C ILE A 100 0.27 -11.00 6.25
N ARG A 101 -0.70 -11.51 7.02
CA ARG A 101 -1.06 -10.89 8.31
C ARG A 101 0.11 -10.87 9.29
N PRO A 102 0.84 -11.98 9.54
CA PRO A 102 2.02 -11.93 10.41
C PRO A 102 3.10 -11.00 9.87
N LEU A 103 3.35 -11.00 8.55
CA LEU A 103 4.36 -10.12 7.95
C LEU A 103 4.01 -8.65 8.15
N CYS A 104 2.78 -8.29 7.83
CA CYS A 104 2.25 -6.97 8.01
C CYS A 104 2.31 -6.53 9.49
N GLY A 105 2.01 -7.43 10.43
CA GLY A 105 2.23 -7.20 11.87
C GLY A 105 3.72 -6.97 12.21
N ALA A 106 4.63 -7.76 11.64
CA ALA A 106 6.07 -7.60 11.83
C ALA A 106 6.60 -6.28 11.26
N LEU A 107 6.00 -5.77 10.19
CA LEU A 107 6.37 -4.49 9.55
C LEU A 107 5.68 -3.28 10.19
N SER A 108 4.71 -3.47 11.08
CA SER A 108 3.92 -2.36 11.67
C SER A 108 4.75 -1.35 12.46
N TYR A 109 5.91 -1.73 13.01
CA TYR A 109 6.83 -0.80 13.68
C TYR A 109 7.49 0.23 12.73
N LEU A 110 7.42 -0.02 11.42
CA LEU A 110 7.98 0.88 10.41
C LEU A 110 7.04 2.08 10.18
N SER A 111 7.65 3.23 9.95
CA SER A 111 6.99 4.45 9.49
C SER A 111 7.66 4.96 8.20
N PRO A 112 7.44 4.28 7.06
CA PRO A 112 8.03 4.67 5.78
C PRO A 112 7.44 5.99 5.25
N LEU A 113 8.28 6.82 4.62
CA LEU A 113 7.79 7.99 3.87
C LEU A 113 7.04 7.54 2.60
N LYS A 114 7.61 6.57 1.87
CA LYS A 114 7.10 6.02 0.62
C LYS A 114 6.78 4.53 0.76
N VAL A 115 5.61 4.13 0.30
CA VAL A 115 5.16 2.75 0.28
C VAL A 115 4.75 2.34 -1.13
N ASP A 116 5.24 1.21 -1.60
CA ASP A 116 4.84 0.60 -2.88
C ASP A 116 4.42 -0.85 -2.61
N ILE A 117 3.14 -1.16 -2.79
CA ILE A 117 2.58 -2.49 -2.55
C ILE A 117 1.98 -3.04 -3.82
N SER A 118 2.34 -4.28 -4.14
CA SER A 118 1.74 -5.11 -5.17
C SER A 118 1.21 -6.38 -4.50
N CYS A 119 -0.11 -6.60 -4.49
CA CYS A 119 -0.72 -7.74 -3.78
C CYS A 119 -2.03 -8.19 -4.45
N PRO A 120 -2.33 -9.51 -4.50
CA PRO A 120 -3.68 -10.00 -4.85
C PRO A 120 -4.73 -9.53 -3.82
N LEU A 121 -5.94 -9.20 -4.28
CA LEU A 121 -6.97 -8.54 -3.48
C LEU A 121 -7.85 -9.53 -2.69
N GLU A 122 -7.99 -10.77 -3.14
CA GLU A 122 -8.69 -11.82 -2.39
C GLU A 122 -8.04 -12.16 -1.05
N SER A 123 -6.88 -11.56 -0.80
CA SER A 123 -6.33 -11.41 0.50
C SER A 123 -7.29 -10.55 1.37
N HIS A 124 -8.19 -11.18 2.15
CA HIS A 124 -9.24 -10.52 2.97
C HIS A 124 -8.69 -9.59 4.10
N TYR A 125 -7.42 -9.15 4.06
CA TYR A 125 -6.68 -8.34 5.05
C TYR A 125 -7.35 -7.01 5.40
N TYR A 126 -8.29 -6.56 4.58
CA TYR A 126 -9.00 -5.32 4.79
C TYR A 126 -10.31 -5.47 5.58
N GLN A 127 -10.78 -6.68 5.92
CA GLN A 127 -12.01 -6.83 6.72
C GLN A 127 -11.77 -6.61 8.22
N ASP A 128 -10.64 -7.09 8.76
CA ASP A 128 -10.34 -6.96 10.20
C ASP A 128 -9.59 -5.66 10.55
N GLY A 129 -9.22 -4.85 9.55
CA GLY A 129 -8.67 -3.51 9.74
C GLY A 129 -7.29 -3.43 10.39
N THR A 130 -6.53 -4.52 10.45
CA THR A 130 -5.30 -4.55 11.27
C THR A 130 -4.03 -4.14 10.56
N VAL A 131 -3.94 -4.17 9.23
CA VAL A 131 -2.70 -3.71 8.58
C VAL A 131 -2.90 -3.10 7.20
N THR A 132 -3.17 -1.80 7.19
CA THR A 132 -2.88 -0.96 6.02
C THR A 132 -1.42 -0.56 5.98
N PRO A 133 -0.86 -0.33 4.79
CA PRO A 133 0.37 0.43 4.68
C PRO A 133 0.27 1.75 5.45
N TYR A 134 1.27 2.01 6.27
CA TYR A 134 1.44 3.29 6.93
C TYR A 134 2.49 4.08 6.18
N GLY A 135 2.17 5.29 5.71
CA GLY A 135 3.11 6.13 4.98
C GLY A 135 2.45 7.35 4.38
N SER A 136 3.24 8.38 4.04
CA SER A 136 2.70 9.61 3.46
C SER A 136 2.45 9.53 1.96
N GLU A 137 3.28 8.78 1.23
CA GLU A 137 3.15 8.51 -0.19
C GLU A 137 2.93 7.01 -0.38
N ILE A 138 1.77 6.62 -0.90
CA ILE A 138 1.38 5.21 -1.00
C ILE A 138 1.03 4.90 -2.45
N ARG A 139 1.67 3.87 -3.00
CA ARG A 139 1.32 3.25 -4.27
C ARG A 139 0.78 1.85 -4.01
N ILE A 140 -0.37 1.55 -4.61
CA ILE A 140 -1.01 0.25 -4.52
C ILE A 140 -1.27 -0.26 -5.94
N CYS A 141 -0.72 -1.42 -6.25
CA CYS A 141 -0.88 -2.13 -7.50
C CYS A 141 -1.70 -3.41 -7.26
N ILE A 142 -2.84 -3.52 -7.94
CA ILE A 142 -3.79 -4.62 -7.79
C ILE A 142 -4.12 -5.18 -9.17
N ALA A 143 -3.88 -6.47 -9.37
CA ALA A 143 -4.22 -7.14 -10.63
C ALA A 143 -5.70 -7.54 -10.72
N GLU A 144 -6.32 -7.81 -9.58
CA GLU A 144 -7.70 -8.31 -9.47
C GLU A 144 -8.75 -7.20 -9.46
N SER A 145 -10.02 -7.59 -9.57
CA SER A 145 -11.12 -6.64 -9.49
C SER A 145 -11.27 -6.09 -8.06
N THR A 146 -11.37 -4.77 -7.92
CA THR A 146 -11.37 -4.11 -6.61
C THR A 146 -12.29 -2.90 -6.58
N ASP A 147 -12.98 -2.71 -5.46
CA ASP A 147 -13.67 -1.47 -5.14
C ASP A 147 -12.67 -0.45 -4.57
N ILE A 148 -12.22 0.46 -5.43
CA ILE A 148 -11.23 1.46 -5.08
C ILE A 148 -11.72 2.39 -3.96
N VAL A 149 -13.03 2.70 -3.92
CA VAL A 149 -13.56 3.65 -2.92
C VAL A 149 -13.49 3.01 -1.54
N GLN A 150 -13.86 1.73 -1.43
CA GLN A 150 -13.71 0.97 -0.20
C GLN A 150 -12.25 0.86 0.24
N LEU A 151 -11.34 0.55 -0.70
CA LEU A 151 -9.91 0.46 -0.44
C LEU A 151 -9.36 1.78 0.12
N LEU A 152 -9.65 2.90 -0.56
CA LEU A 152 -9.22 4.24 -0.14
C LEU A 152 -9.80 4.60 1.23
N ALA A 153 -11.09 4.35 1.47
CA ALA A 153 -11.74 4.64 2.75
C ALA A 153 -11.06 3.90 3.91
N LYS A 154 -10.76 2.61 3.73
CA LYS A 154 -10.04 1.81 4.75
C LYS A 154 -8.62 2.31 4.96
N LEU A 155 -7.93 2.65 3.88
CA LEU A 155 -6.57 3.20 3.95
C LEU A 155 -6.52 4.47 4.80
N VAL A 156 -7.38 5.46 4.52
CA VAL A 156 -7.35 6.74 5.24
C VAL A 156 -7.85 6.64 6.68
N GLN A 157 -8.74 5.69 6.97
CA GLN A 157 -9.18 5.41 8.34
C GLN A 157 -8.03 4.88 9.23
N GLN A 158 -7.07 4.17 8.64
CA GLN A 158 -5.97 3.53 9.37
C GLN A 158 -4.63 4.29 9.22
N CYS A 159 -4.48 5.11 8.18
CA CYS A 159 -3.27 5.88 7.89
C CYS A 159 -3.59 7.37 7.82
N SER A 160 -3.58 8.02 8.99
CA SER A 160 -3.86 9.46 9.12
C SER A 160 -2.80 10.37 8.48
N ILE A 161 -1.60 9.83 8.22
CA ILE A 161 -0.50 10.56 7.58
C ILE A 161 -0.50 10.47 6.06
N ALA A 162 -1.36 9.64 5.46
CA ALA A 162 -1.44 9.50 4.01
C ALA A 162 -1.77 10.85 3.38
N ARG A 163 -0.91 11.32 2.46
CA ARG A 163 -1.08 12.56 1.71
C ARG A 163 -1.25 12.29 0.23
N SER A 164 -0.52 11.33 -0.30
CA SER A 164 -0.52 10.97 -1.72
C SER A 164 -0.84 9.50 -1.87
N VAL A 165 -1.86 9.18 -2.68
CA VAL A 165 -2.20 7.80 -2.99
C VAL A 165 -2.25 7.61 -4.50
N CYS A 166 -1.50 6.63 -5.00
CA CYS A 166 -1.52 6.17 -6.38
C CYS A 166 -2.08 4.76 -6.42
N ILE A 167 -3.14 4.54 -7.21
CA ILE A 167 -3.75 3.22 -7.39
C ILE A 167 -3.59 2.81 -8.85
N GLU A 168 -3.04 1.62 -9.04
CA GLU A 168 -2.94 0.95 -10.32
C GLU A 168 -3.76 -0.34 -10.27
N ALA A 169 -4.92 -0.34 -10.92
CA ALA A 169 -5.87 -1.45 -10.82
C ALA A 169 -6.70 -1.63 -12.10
N PRO A 170 -6.24 -2.45 -13.07
CA PRO A 170 -6.89 -2.60 -14.39
C PRO A 170 -8.36 -3.00 -14.34
N ALA A 171 -8.73 -3.87 -13.40
CA ALA A 171 -10.10 -4.38 -13.24
C ALA A 171 -10.90 -3.69 -12.12
N SER A 172 -10.50 -2.48 -11.72
CA SER A 172 -11.15 -1.72 -10.65
C SER A 172 -12.52 -1.16 -11.01
N TYR A 173 -13.32 -0.86 -10.01
CA TYR A 173 -14.60 -0.17 -10.12
C TYR A 173 -14.84 0.73 -8.90
N PHE A 174 -15.83 1.63 -8.98
CA PHE A 174 -16.36 2.32 -7.80
C PHE A 174 -17.73 1.76 -7.45
N SER A 175 -17.88 1.22 -6.24
CA SER A 175 -19.20 0.79 -5.77
C SER A 175 -20.10 1.99 -5.48
N THR A 176 -21.33 1.96 -6.01
CA THR A 176 -22.35 2.99 -5.76
C THR A 176 -22.73 3.10 -4.29
N TYR A 177 -22.55 2.03 -3.51
CA TYR A 177 -22.83 2.00 -2.08
C TYR A 177 -22.04 3.07 -1.31
N TYR A 178 -20.74 3.22 -1.60
CA TYR A 178 -19.90 4.20 -0.92
C TYR A 178 -20.06 5.62 -1.50
N LEU A 179 -20.47 5.74 -2.77
CA LEU A 179 -20.68 7.03 -3.40
C LEU A 179 -21.90 7.78 -2.84
N GLY A 180 -22.97 7.06 -2.48
CA GLY A 180 -24.25 7.66 -2.08
C GLY A 180 -24.37 8.10 -0.61
N GLY A 181 -23.46 7.65 0.27
CA GLY A 181 -23.58 7.92 1.71
C GLY A 181 -22.27 7.86 2.48
N GLY A 182 -21.13 7.84 1.79
CA GLY A 182 -19.82 7.81 2.41
C GLY A 182 -19.52 9.07 3.22
N ASN A 183 -18.85 8.90 4.36
CA ASN A 183 -18.30 10.04 5.08
C ASN A 183 -17.00 10.49 4.39
N TRP A 184 -17.14 11.44 3.48
CA TRP A 184 -16.00 11.95 2.71
C TRP A 184 -14.93 12.61 3.61
N THR A 185 -15.23 13.02 4.85
CA THR A 185 -14.23 13.63 5.75
C THR A 185 -13.09 12.70 6.11
N TRP A 186 -13.26 11.39 5.89
CA TRP A 186 -12.18 10.41 6.00
C TRP A 186 -11.03 10.72 5.04
N PHE A 187 -11.30 11.35 3.89
CA PHE A 187 -10.27 11.71 2.90
C PHE A 187 -9.58 13.06 3.20
N SER A 188 -9.86 13.70 4.34
CA SER A 188 -9.31 15.01 4.69
C SER A 188 -7.78 15.06 4.85
N SER A 189 -7.14 13.92 5.12
CA SER A 189 -5.69 13.77 5.16
C SER A 189 -5.07 13.83 3.76
N LEU A 190 -5.77 13.33 2.74
CA LEU A 190 -5.28 13.25 1.37
C LEU A 190 -5.14 14.63 0.73
N ARG A 191 -4.15 14.73 -0.15
CA ARG A 191 -3.80 15.90 -0.95
C ARG A 191 -3.72 15.55 -2.43
N TYR A 192 -3.26 14.34 -2.75
CA TYR A 192 -3.10 13.86 -4.12
C TYR A 192 -3.66 12.45 -4.25
N ILE A 193 -4.56 12.25 -5.20
CA ILE A 193 -5.05 10.92 -5.59
C ILE A 193 -4.75 10.74 -7.07
N ARG A 194 -4.12 9.63 -7.44
CA ARG A 194 -3.85 9.25 -8.82
C ARG A 194 -4.39 7.87 -9.10
N PHE A 195 -5.13 7.75 -10.19
CA PHE A 195 -5.55 6.49 -10.78
C PHE A 195 -4.75 6.26 -12.05
N HIS A 196 -4.03 5.15 -12.10
CA HIS A 196 -3.22 4.78 -13.25
C HIS A 196 -3.71 3.45 -13.81
N ASN A 197 -3.93 3.38 -15.12
CA ASN A 197 -4.35 2.15 -15.78
C ASN A 197 -5.60 1.52 -15.12
N CYS A 198 -6.56 2.35 -14.68
CA CYS A 198 -7.80 1.89 -14.04
C CYS A 198 -8.89 1.67 -15.10
N GLY A 199 -8.70 0.64 -15.92
CA GLY A 199 -9.53 0.36 -17.09
C GLY A 199 -11.00 0.08 -16.76
N GLY A 200 -11.32 -0.50 -15.61
CA GLY A 200 -12.70 -0.82 -15.25
C GLY A 200 -13.57 0.37 -14.78
N LEU A 201 -12.99 1.55 -14.57
CA LEU A 201 -13.73 2.74 -14.15
C LEU A 201 -14.59 3.30 -15.30
N THR A 202 -15.85 3.60 -15.01
CA THR A 202 -16.76 4.26 -15.96
C THR A 202 -16.94 5.74 -15.66
N GLU A 203 -17.31 6.52 -16.66
CA GLU A 203 -17.63 7.95 -16.51
C GLU A 203 -18.76 8.19 -15.48
N GLU A 204 -19.77 7.31 -15.46
CA GLU A 204 -20.88 7.34 -14.50
C GLU A 204 -20.39 7.20 -13.05
N GLN A 205 -19.36 6.39 -12.82
CA GLN A 205 -18.73 6.22 -11.52
C GLN A 205 -17.81 7.40 -11.15
N VAL A 206 -17.01 7.87 -12.11
CA VAL A 206 -15.99 8.91 -11.88
C VAL A 206 -16.61 10.26 -11.56
N LYS A 207 -17.72 10.63 -12.20
CA LYS A 207 -18.38 11.92 -12.00
C LYS A 207 -18.79 12.18 -10.55
N PRO A 208 -19.64 11.35 -9.90
CA PRO A 208 -20.05 11.57 -8.51
C PRO A 208 -18.86 11.49 -7.54
N PHE A 209 -17.87 10.62 -7.81
CA PHE A 209 -16.66 10.52 -7.01
C PHE A 209 -15.84 11.82 -7.03
N ALA A 210 -15.56 12.34 -8.23
CA ALA A 210 -14.80 13.58 -8.40
C ALA A 210 -15.51 14.79 -7.81
N ILE A 211 -16.83 14.92 -8.04
CA ILE A 211 -17.63 16.01 -7.47
C ILE A 211 -17.56 15.97 -5.94
N SER A 212 -17.73 14.79 -5.34
CA SER A 212 -17.75 14.66 -3.87
C SER A 212 -16.39 14.96 -3.23
N LEU A 213 -15.29 14.60 -3.89
CA LEU A 213 -13.94 14.83 -3.37
C LEU A 213 -13.41 16.26 -3.60
N LEU A 214 -13.81 16.89 -4.70
CA LEU A 214 -13.27 18.18 -5.12
C LEU A 214 -14.17 19.37 -4.80
N ALA A 215 -15.42 19.14 -4.39
CA ALA A 215 -16.30 20.19 -3.92
C ALA A 215 -15.68 20.94 -2.73
N ASP A 216 -15.55 22.26 -2.86
CA ASP A 216 -14.94 23.13 -1.83
C ASP A 216 -15.72 23.08 -0.50
N GLU A 217 -17.03 22.81 -0.56
CA GLU A 217 -17.91 22.72 0.61
C GLU A 217 -17.62 21.51 1.49
N ALA A 218 -16.94 20.49 0.98
CA ALA A 218 -16.74 19.23 1.69
C ALA A 218 -15.70 19.35 2.83
N GLY A 219 -14.97 20.48 2.93
CA GLY A 219 -13.83 20.59 3.86
C GLY A 219 -12.68 19.66 3.48
N MET A 220 -12.70 19.13 2.26
CA MET A 220 -11.61 18.34 1.71
C MET A 220 -10.48 19.27 1.32
N ASN A 221 -9.28 18.81 1.65
CA ASN A 221 -8.05 19.49 1.29
C ASN A 221 -7.40 18.86 0.05
N LEU A 222 -8.17 18.14 -0.77
CA LEU A 222 -7.65 17.49 -1.96
C LEU A 222 -7.20 18.56 -2.96
N GLN A 223 -5.93 18.49 -3.35
CA GLN A 223 -5.29 19.45 -4.26
C GLN A 223 -5.26 18.93 -5.70
N SER A 224 -5.18 17.60 -5.86
CA SER A 224 -5.14 16.99 -7.19
C SER A 224 -5.87 15.65 -7.20
N LEU A 225 -6.69 15.45 -8.22
CA LEU A 225 -7.24 14.17 -8.63
C LEU A 225 -6.77 13.90 -10.06
N GLU A 226 -6.01 12.84 -10.27
CA GLU A 226 -5.37 12.55 -11.55
C GLU A 226 -5.81 11.20 -12.11
N PHE A 227 -6.17 11.16 -13.40
CA PHE A 227 -6.47 9.93 -14.14
C PHE A 227 -5.47 9.76 -15.29
N THR A 228 -4.70 8.68 -15.27
CA THR A 228 -3.68 8.39 -16.30
C THR A 228 -3.96 7.05 -16.94
N SER A 229 -4.04 6.99 -18.27
CA SER A 229 -4.22 5.76 -19.04
C SER A 229 -5.47 4.94 -18.65
N CYS A 230 -6.57 5.60 -18.26
CA CYS A 230 -7.83 4.95 -17.89
C CYS A 230 -8.75 4.82 -19.11
N GLY A 231 -8.66 3.70 -19.85
CA GLY A 231 -9.22 3.56 -21.20
C GLY A 231 -10.73 3.72 -21.37
N ASN A 232 -11.53 3.59 -20.30
CA ASN A 232 -12.99 3.73 -20.33
C ASN A 232 -13.48 5.13 -19.94
N ILE A 233 -12.56 6.08 -19.78
CA ILE A 233 -12.87 7.49 -19.48
C ILE A 233 -12.44 8.32 -20.68
N SER A 234 -13.39 8.98 -21.35
CA SER A 234 -13.06 9.84 -22.48
C SER A 234 -12.45 11.17 -22.04
N GLU A 235 -11.63 11.76 -22.91
CA GLU A 235 -11.05 13.09 -22.70
C GLU A 235 -12.14 14.19 -22.71
N ASP A 236 -13.14 14.06 -23.59
CA ASP A 236 -14.28 14.98 -23.64
C ASP A 236 -15.06 14.97 -22.32
N PHE A 237 -15.25 13.80 -21.70
CA PHE A 237 -15.84 13.71 -20.37
C PHE A 237 -15.00 14.43 -19.31
N LEU A 238 -13.67 14.24 -19.30
CA LEU A 238 -12.78 14.87 -18.32
C LEU A 238 -12.71 16.39 -18.49
N LEU A 239 -12.74 16.89 -19.73
CA LEU A 239 -12.86 18.31 -20.04
C LEU A 239 -14.16 18.89 -19.45
N ASN A 240 -15.30 18.27 -19.76
CA ASN A 240 -16.60 18.69 -19.21
C ASN A 240 -16.65 18.60 -17.68
N LEU A 241 -16.01 17.59 -17.09
CA LEU A 241 -15.93 17.44 -15.64
C LEU A 241 -15.04 18.52 -15.02
N SER A 242 -13.96 18.91 -15.69
CA SER A 242 -13.04 19.97 -15.24
C SER A 242 -13.70 21.35 -15.18
N ASP A 243 -14.70 21.62 -16.02
CA ASP A 243 -15.52 22.84 -15.92
C ASP A 243 -16.34 22.88 -14.62
N ILE A 244 -16.63 21.70 -14.04
CA ILE A 244 -17.40 21.55 -12.81
C ILE A 244 -16.49 21.58 -11.58
N VAL A 245 -15.39 20.81 -11.59
CA VAL A 245 -14.53 20.61 -10.41
C VAL A 245 -13.24 21.44 -10.42
N GLY A 246 -13.01 22.20 -11.50
CA GLY A 246 -11.88 23.09 -11.68
C GLY A 246 -10.55 22.39 -11.99
N GLN A 247 -9.46 23.15 -11.87
CA GLN A 247 -8.09 22.76 -12.25
C GLN A 247 -7.46 21.67 -11.36
N LYS A 248 -8.16 21.26 -10.29
CA LYS A 248 -7.71 20.17 -9.41
C LYS A 248 -7.81 18.81 -10.11
N LEU A 249 -8.65 18.68 -11.15
CA LEU A 249 -8.72 17.50 -12.00
C LEU A 249 -7.61 17.54 -13.07
N LYS A 250 -6.85 16.45 -13.18
CA LYS A 250 -5.77 16.29 -14.16
C LYS A 250 -5.92 14.95 -14.89
N TRP A 251 -5.44 14.88 -16.12
CA TRP A 251 -5.43 13.62 -16.86
C TRP A 251 -4.33 13.56 -17.92
N SER A 252 -3.98 12.34 -18.30
CA SER A 252 -3.03 12.01 -19.36
C SER A 252 -3.34 10.64 -19.97
N ARG A 253 -2.98 10.44 -21.24
CA ARG A 253 -3.16 9.16 -21.93
C ARG A 253 -1.98 8.23 -21.70
#